data_AF-A0A7V9KLW6-F1
#
_entry.id   AF-A0A7V9KLW6-F1
#
_cell.length_a   1.000
_cell.length_b   1.000
_cell.length_c   1.000
_cell.angle_alpha   90.00
_cell.angle_beta   90.00
_cell.angle_gamma   90.00
#
_symmetry.space_group_name_H-M   'P 1'
#
loop_
_entity.id
_entity.type
_entity.pdbx_description
1 polymer ?
#
loop_
_entity_poly.entity_id
_entity_poly.type
_entity_poly.pdbx_seq_one_letter_code
_entity_poly.pdbx_strand_id
1 'polypeptide(L)'
;MELSDKQLLLACRNGDQAAWEALISRYQRLMYAIPLRAGLDEDQSADVFQEVFATLFQKLDDIDQPERLHSWLVTTARRKTRRVISKGRATQKTVSNDESGSAEELSNIPDNAALPDEVLLKLEEQHRVRTAVTALDDRCRKLLTLLFYEAQPPSYAEIATSLGTSEGSIGPTRARCLEKMLRLLDK
;
A
#
# COMPACT_ATOMS: atom_id res chain seq x y z
N MET A 1 1.08 9.38 15.74
CA MET A 1 1.39 7.94 15.63
C MET A 1 0.71 7.43 14.38
N GLU A 2 1.42 6.66 13.56
CA GLU A 2 0.91 6.27 12.24
C GLU A 2 -0.10 5.12 12.36
N LEU A 3 -1.34 5.35 11.91
CA LEU A 3 -2.42 4.36 11.99
C LEU A 3 -2.17 3.18 11.04
N SER A 4 -2.56 1.96 11.44
CA SER A 4 -2.57 0.81 10.53
C SER A 4 -3.62 0.99 9.43
N ASP A 5 -3.50 0.21 8.34
CA ASP A 5 -4.47 0.27 7.24
C ASP A 5 -5.88 -0.07 7.72
N LYS A 6 -6.01 -1.06 8.60
CA LYS A 6 -7.27 -1.41 9.26
C LYS A 6 -7.84 -0.22 10.02
N GLN A 7 -7.01 0.48 10.80
CA GLN A 7 -7.46 1.64 11.58
C GLN A 7 -7.89 2.80 10.67
N LEU A 8 -7.13 3.07 9.61
CA LEU A 8 -7.50 4.08 8.62
C LEU A 8 -8.81 3.73 7.92
N LEU A 9 -8.98 2.49 7.45
CA LEU A 9 -10.21 2.08 6.78
C LEU A 9 -11.43 2.23 7.69
N LEU A 10 -11.32 1.81 8.96
CA LEU A 10 -12.39 1.96 9.93
C LEU A 10 -12.71 3.43 10.25
N ALA A 11 -11.70 4.29 10.34
CA ALA A 11 -11.91 5.72 10.52
C ALA A 11 -12.56 6.38 9.28
N CYS A 12 -12.14 5.99 8.07
CA CYS A 12 -12.78 6.42 6.82
C CYS A 12 -14.26 6.05 6.78
N ARG A 13 -14.64 4.85 7.26
CA ARG A 13 -16.05 4.43 7.35
C ARG A 13 -16.88 5.31 8.26
N ASN A 14 -16.26 5.86 9.31
CA ASN A 14 -16.89 6.79 10.22
C ASN A 14 -16.91 8.24 9.68
N GLY A 15 -16.49 8.47 8.44
CA GLY A 15 -16.46 9.79 7.81
C GLY A 15 -15.27 10.67 8.19
N ASP A 16 -14.21 10.10 8.77
CA ASP A 16 -13.01 10.86 9.15
C ASP A 16 -12.22 11.31 7.90
N GLN A 17 -12.24 12.60 7.61
CA GLN A 17 -11.53 13.19 6.49
C GLN A 17 -10.00 13.09 6.63
N ALA A 18 -9.46 13.23 7.85
CA ALA A 18 -8.03 13.10 8.07
C ALA A 18 -7.54 11.67 7.82
N ALA A 19 -8.38 10.67 8.11
CA ALA A 19 -8.10 9.28 7.77
C ALA A 19 -8.04 9.08 6.25
N TRP A 20 -8.94 9.70 5.48
CA TRP A 20 -8.91 9.67 4.02
C TRP A 20 -7.63 10.29 3.44
N GLU A 21 -7.25 11.47 3.92
CA GLU A 21 -6.02 12.15 3.50
C GLU A 21 -4.78 11.28 3.79
N ALA A 22 -4.73 10.67 4.98
CA ALA A 22 -3.65 9.76 5.37
C ALA A 22 -3.61 8.48 4.51
N LEU A 23 -4.77 7.94 4.13
CA LEU A 23 -4.89 6.76 3.28
C LEU A 23 -4.44 7.08 1.85
N ILE A 24 -4.93 8.18 1.26
CA ILE A 24 -4.53 8.62 -0.08
C ILE A 24 -3.04 8.90 -0.13
N SER A 25 -2.51 9.68 0.82
CA SER A 25 -1.08 10.02 0.88
C SER A 25 -0.18 8.79 0.98
N ARG A 26 -0.63 7.75 1.69
CA ARG A 26 0.07 6.47 1.84
C ARG A 26 0.17 5.69 0.53
N TYR A 27 -0.91 5.61 -0.24
CA TYR A 27 -0.97 4.75 -1.43
C TYR A 27 -0.78 5.50 -2.75
N GLN A 28 -0.78 6.83 -2.78
CA GLN A 28 -0.69 7.60 -4.03
C GLN A 28 0.48 7.14 -4.90
N ARG A 29 1.68 7.00 -4.34
CA ARG A 29 2.88 6.60 -5.09
C ARG A 29 2.73 5.21 -5.72
N LEU A 30 2.12 4.28 -4.98
CA LEU A 30 1.83 2.93 -5.47
C LEU A 30 0.78 2.95 -6.58
N MET A 31 -0.27 3.75 -6.41
CA MET A 31 -1.38 3.85 -7.36
C MET A 31 -0.97 4.53 -8.68
N TYR A 32 0.04 5.41 -8.68
CA TYR A 32 0.66 5.93 -9.90
C TYR A 32 1.71 4.99 -10.49
N ALA A 33 2.50 4.30 -9.66
CA ALA A 33 3.56 3.42 -10.14
C ALA A 33 3.02 2.25 -10.99
N ILE A 34 1.85 1.70 -10.65
CA ILE A 34 1.24 0.57 -11.37
C ILE A 34 0.91 0.92 -12.84
N PRO A 35 0.09 1.95 -13.14
CA PRO A 35 -0.26 2.31 -14.52
C PRO A 35 0.93 2.80 -15.35
N LEU A 36 1.80 3.65 -14.78
CA LEU A 36 2.98 4.16 -15.49
C LEU A 36 3.87 3.03 -16.01
N ARG A 37 4.05 1.98 -15.20
CA ARG A 37 4.85 0.80 -15.58
C ARG A 37 4.21 -0.10 -16.60
N ALA A 38 2.89 -0.05 -16.71
CA ALA A 38 2.18 -0.72 -17.78
C ALA A 38 2.24 0.07 -19.10
N GLY A 39 2.98 1.19 -19.12
CA GLY A 39 3.19 2.03 -20.31
C GLY A 39 2.13 3.10 -20.51
N LEU A 40 1.32 3.41 -19.49
CA LEU A 40 0.39 4.54 -19.54
C LEU A 40 1.14 5.85 -19.27
N ASP A 41 0.65 6.94 -19.86
CA ASP A 41 1.15 8.29 -19.58
C ASP A 41 0.63 8.84 -18.24
N GLU A 42 1.02 10.07 -17.91
CA GLU A 42 0.66 10.71 -16.65
C GLU A 42 -0.85 10.95 -16.51
N ASP A 43 -1.51 11.42 -17.59
CA ASP A 43 -2.95 11.70 -17.60
C ASP A 43 -3.76 10.41 -17.43
N GLN A 44 -3.42 9.37 -18.18
CA GLN A 44 -4.02 8.05 -18.05
C GLN A 44 -3.77 7.42 -16.67
N SER A 45 -2.60 7.69 -16.07
CA SER A 45 -2.28 7.24 -14.72
C SER A 45 -3.09 7.97 -13.66
N ALA A 46 -3.32 9.28 -13.84
CA ALA A 46 -4.18 10.09 -12.98
C ALA A 46 -5.64 9.60 -13.04
N ASP A 47 -6.14 9.26 -14.24
CA ASP A 47 -7.47 8.67 -14.41
C ASP A 47 -7.60 7.32 -13.68
N VAL A 48 -6.59 6.45 -13.79
CA VAL A 48 -6.56 5.19 -13.05
C VAL A 48 -6.56 5.42 -11.54
N PHE A 49 -5.72 6.34 -11.05
CA PHE A 49 -5.68 6.73 -9.65
C PHE A 49 -7.07 7.18 -9.16
N GLN A 50 -7.73 8.09 -9.89
CA GLN A 50 -9.06 8.59 -9.55
C GLN A 50 -10.09 7.46 -9.54
N GLU A 51 -10.11 6.61 -10.57
CA GLU A 51 -11.03 5.48 -10.64
C GLU A 51 -10.84 4.49 -9.49
N VAL A 52 -9.60 4.24 -9.06
CA VAL A 52 -9.31 3.33 -7.93
C VAL A 52 -9.86 3.92 -6.63
N PHE A 53 -9.55 5.18 -6.31
CA PHE A 53 -10.02 5.80 -5.07
C PHE A 53 -11.53 6.06 -5.06
N ALA A 54 -12.13 6.39 -6.21
CA ALA A 54 -13.58 6.47 -6.33
C ALA A 54 -14.24 5.09 -6.09
N THR A 55 -13.63 4.01 -6.61
CA THR A 55 -14.11 2.65 -6.35
C THR A 55 -13.95 2.28 -4.87
N LEU A 56 -12.84 2.68 -4.23
CA LEU A 56 -12.64 2.46 -2.79
C LEU A 56 -13.71 3.18 -1.97
N PHE A 57 -14.00 4.45 -2.29
CA PHE A 57 -15.03 5.22 -1.61
C PHE A 57 -16.40 4.55 -1.74
N GLN A 58 -16.78 4.11 -2.94
CA GLN A 58 -18.07 3.46 -3.18
C GLN A 58 -18.21 2.09 -2.51
N LYS A 59 -17.09 1.36 -2.35
CA LYS A 59 -17.07 -0.01 -1.82
C LYS A 59 -16.48 -0.10 -0.43
N LEU A 60 -16.35 1.02 0.26
CA LEU A 60 -15.62 1.08 1.53
C LEU A 60 -16.22 0.11 2.56
N ASP A 61 -17.55 0.02 2.60
CA ASP A 61 -18.28 -0.86 3.52
C ASP A 61 -18.25 -2.33 3.11
N ASP A 62 -18.03 -2.63 1.82
CA ASP A 62 -17.95 -4.00 1.28
C ASP A 62 -16.61 -4.69 1.59
N ILE A 63 -15.61 -3.96 2.11
CA ILE A 63 -14.28 -4.52 2.41
C ILE A 63 -14.30 -5.23 3.76
N ASP A 64 -14.73 -6.49 3.79
CA ASP A 64 -14.88 -7.27 5.03
C ASP A 64 -13.56 -7.57 5.77
N GLN A 65 -12.43 -7.53 5.05
CA GLN A 65 -11.09 -7.80 5.58
C GLN A 65 -10.20 -6.55 5.44
N PRO A 66 -10.28 -5.58 6.36
CA PRO A 66 -9.52 -4.33 6.30
C PRO A 66 -8.01 -4.52 6.19
N GLU A 67 -7.48 -5.60 6.75
CA GLU A 67 -6.07 -5.99 6.65
C GLU A 67 -5.61 -6.30 5.22
N ARG A 68 -6.56 -6.53 4.28
CA ARG A 68 -6.26 -6.79 2.86
C ARG A 68 -6.42 -5.57 1.97
N LEU A 69 -6.58 -4.37 2.55
CA LEU A 69 -6.74 -3.12 1.80
C LEU A 69 -5.63 -2.93 0.75
N HIS A 70 -4.36 -3.12 1.12
CA HIS A 70 -3.24 -2.99 0.18
C HIS A 70 -3.42 -3.91 -1.04
N SER A 71 -3.66 -5.21 -0.82
CA SER A 71 -3.83 -6.17 -1.91
C SER A 71 -5.05 -5.82 -2.76
N TRP A 72 -6.16 -5.41 -2.14
CA TRP A 72 -7.36 -4.97 -2.85
C TRP A 72 -7.08 -3.75 -3.75
N LEU A 73 -6.31 -2.77 -3.26
CA LEU A 73 -5.89 -1.59 -4.02
C LEU A 73 -5.01 -1.98 -5.21
N VAL A 74 -3.99 -2.82 -4.99
CA VAL A 74 -3.10 -3.30 -6.07
C VAL A 74 -3.89 -4.06 -7.14
N THR A 75 -4.78 -4.97 -6.75
CA THR A 75 -5.62 -5.72 -7.70
C THR A 75 -6.54 -4.77 -8.48
N THR A 76 -7.16 -3.81 -7.80
CA THR A 76 -8.06 -2.84 -8.43
C THR A 76 -7.30 -1.96 -9.42
N ALA A 77 -6.15 -1.40 -9.03
CA ALA A 77 -5.30 -0.60 -9.91
C ALA A 77 -4.87 -1.39 -11.14
N ARG A 78 -4.33 -2.61 -10.99
CA ARG A 78 -3.95 -3.48 -12.11
C ARG A 78 -5.13 -3.74 -13.06
N ARG A 79 -6.32 -4.00 -12.53
CA ARG A 79 -7.54 -4.20 -13.34
C ARG A 79 -7.92 -2.95 -14.12
N LYS A 80 -7.89 -1.78 -13.48
CA LYS A 80 -8.20 -0.49 -14.11
C LYS A 80 -7.19 -0.14 -15.19
N THR A 81 -5.90 -0.27 -14.92
CA THR A 81 -4.81 -0.12 -15.90
C THR A 81 -5.02 -1.00 -17.13
N ARG A 82 -5.29 -2.30 -16.95
CA ARG A 82 -5.55 -3.23 -18.07
C ARG A 82 -6.73 -2.80 -18.93
N ARG A 83 -7.79 -2.26 -18.30
CA ARG A 83 -8.97 -1.74 -19.01
C ARG A 83 -8.62 -0.52 -19.88
N VAL A 84 -7.74 0.36 -19.40
CA VAL A 84 -7.28 1.51 -20.21
C VAL A 84 -6.46 1.03 -21.41
N ILE A 85 -5.52 0.10 -21.19
CA ILE A 85 -4.69 -0.48 -22.26
C ILE A 85 -5.55 -1.20 -23.30
N SER A 86 -6.53 -2.00 -22.87
CA SER A 86 -7.40 -2.74 -23.79
C SER A 86 -8.28 -1.80 -24.62
N LYS A 87 -8.81 -0.73 -24.01
CA LYS A 87 -9.54 0.31 -24.74
C LYS A 87 -8.66 1.02 -25.76
N GLY A 88 -7.44 1.42 -25.41
CA GLY A 88 -6.51 2.05 -26.36
C GLY A 88 -6.20 1.16 -27.57
N ARG A 89 -6.00 -0.15 -27.35
CA ARG A 89 -5.78 -1.14 -28.42
C ARG A 89 -7.04 -1.38 -29.26
N ALA A 90 -8.22 -1.41 -28.64
CA ALA A 90 -9.48 -1.55 -29.35
C ALA A 90 -9.74 -0.32 -30.23
N THR A 91 -9.52 0.89 -29.71
CA THR A 91 -9.63 2.13 -30.49
C THR A 91 -8.68 2.12 -31.68
N GLN A 92 -7.41 1.71 -31.50
CA GLN A 92 -6.45 1.56 -32.61
C GLN A 92 -6.86 0.48 -33.64
N LYS A 93 -7.52 -0.61 -33.20
CA LYS A 93 -8.06 -1.64 -34.09
C LYS A 93 -9.32 -1.18 -34.83
N THR A 94 -10.20 -0.40 -34.20
CA THR A 94 -11.42 0.12 -34.85
C THR A 94 -11.13 1.20 -35.89
N VAL A 95 -9.99 1.90 -35.81
CA VAL A 95 -9.53 2.74 -36.95
C VAL A 95 -9.05 1.87 -38.13
N SER A 96 -8.85 0.57 -37.92
CA SER A 96 -8.29 -0.38 -38.89
C SER A 96 -9.25 -1.51 -39.30
N ASN A 97 -10.42 -1.68 -38.68
CA ASN A 97 -11.49 -2.58 -39.13
C ASN A 97 -12.77 -2.38 -38.28
N ASP A 98 -13.89 -2.18 -38.96
CA ASP A 98 -15.24 -2.44 -38.43
C ASP A 98 -15.37 -3.92 -38.06
N GLU A 99 -15.96 -4.22 -36.90
CA GLU A 99 -16.97 -5.28 -36.65
C GLU A 99 -17.01 -5.72 -35.17
N SER A 100 -18.26 -5.79 -34.70
CA SER A 100 -18.81 -6.21 -33.40
C SER A 100 -18.09 -7.31 -32.61
N GLY A 101 -18.06 -7.17 -31.27
CA GLY A 101 -17.72 -8.26 -30.36
C GLY A 101 -18.01 -7.94 -28.88
N SER A 102 -18.88 -8.75 -28.28
CA SER A 102 -19.54 -8.67 -26.97
C SER A 102 -18.67 -8.64 -25.70
N ALA A 103 -19.21 -8.05 -24.64
CA ALA A 103 -18.55 -7.70 -23.37
C ALA A 103 -18.40 -8.83 -22.33
N GLU A 104 -18.30 -10.11 -22.73
CA GLU A 104 -18.39 -11.26 -21.80
C GLU A 104 -17.12 -12.12 -21.62
N GLU A 105 -15.98 -11.75 -22.20
CA GLU A 105 -14.73 -12.55 -22.08
C GLU A 105 -13.62 -11.88 -21.23
N LEU A 106 -13.95 -11.41 -20.03
CA LEU A 106 -12.95 -10.76 -19.14
C LEU A 106 -12.57 -11.60 -17.91
N SER A 107 -13.01 -12.86 -17.83
CA SER A 107 -12.77 -13.73 -16.67
C SER A 107 -11.57 -14.68 -16.79
N ASN A 108 -10.94 -14.85 -17.98
CA ASN A 108 -9.86 -15.83 -18.16
C ASN A 108 -8.72 -15.32 -19.06
N ILE A 109 -8.02 -14.26 -18.62
CA ILE A 109 -6.72 -13.92 -19.21
C ILE A 109 -5.64 -14.15 -18.15
N PRO A 110 -4.66 -15.04 -18.39
CA PRO A 110 -3.57 -15.30 -17.47
C PRO A 110 -2.86 -14.02 -17.06
N ASP A 111 -2.44 -13.95 -15.80
CA ASP A 111 -1.74 -12.84 -15.14
C ASP A 111 -0.31 -12.69 -15.67
N ASN A 112 -0.16 -12.48 -16.99
CA ASN A 112 1.12 -12.50 -17.68
C ASN A 112 1.52 -11.11 -18.21
N ALA A 113 1.37 -10.09 -17.37
CA ALA A 113 2.07 -8.84 -17.54
C ALA A 113 3.26 -8.85 -16.59
N ALA A 114 4.43 -9.20 -17.12
CA ALA A 114 5.69 -9.23 -16.39
C ALA A 114 5.88 -7.93 -15.59
N LEU A 115 5.90 -8.02 -14.26
CA LEU A 115 6.40 -6.94 -13.42
C LEU A 115 7.11 -7.57 -12.24
N PRO A 116 8.46 -7.49 -12.25
CA PRO A 116 9.05 -6.61 -11.27
C PRO A 116 9.96 -5.57 -11.94
N ASP A 117 9.64 -4.31 -11.70
CA ASP A 117 10.62 -3.22 -11.76
C ASP A 117 10.90 -2.82 -10.30
N GLU A 118 12.15 -2.49 -9.98
CA GLU A 118 12.66 -2.35 -8.60
C GLU A 118 11.88 -1.35 -7.74
N VAL A 119 11.34 -0.26 -8.30
CA VAL A 119 10.56 0.73 -7.50
C VAL A 119 9.24 0.19 -6.95
N LEU A 120 8.44 -0.59 -7.71
CA LEU A 120 7.21 -1.23 -7.20
C LEU A 120 7.54 -2.26 -6.13
N LEU A 121 8.59 -3.08 -6.35
CA LEU A 121 9.07 -4.00 -5.33
C LEU A 121 9.44 -3.26 -4.06
N LYS A 122 10.14 -2.12 -4.19
CA LYS A 122 10.51 -1.27 -3.06
C LYS A 122 9.29 -0.65 -2.37
N LEU A 123 8.26 -0.23 -3.11
CA LEU A 123 7.02 0.29 -2.53
C LEU A 123 6.23 -0.81 -1.80
N GLU A 124 6.18 -2.02 -2.35
CA GLU A 124 5.57 -3.18 -1.71
C GLU A 124 6.36 -3.60 -0.45
N GLU A 125 7.70 -3.59 -0.50
CA GLU A 125 8.56 -3.84 0.65
C GLU A 125 8.38 -2.80 1.75
N GLN A 126 8.37 -1.51 1.39
CA GLN A 126 8.08 -0.42 2.33
C GLN A 126 6.72 -0.60 3.01
N HIS A 127 5.70 -1.01 2.24
CA HIS A 127 4.40 -1.32 2.79
C HIS A 127 4.47 -2.49 3.80
N ARG A 128 5.15 -3.60 3.46
CA ARG A 128 5.33 -4.76 4.35
C ARG A 128 6.03 -4.37 5.65
N VAL A 129 7.12 -3.60 5.59
CA VAL A 129 7.85 -3.12 6.77
C VAL A 129 6.95 -2.26 7.66
N ARG A 130 6.23 -1.30 7.08
CA ARG A 130 5.30 -0.44 7.82
C ARG A 130 4.22 -1.26 8.53
N THR A 131 3.59 -2.19 7.81
CA THR A 131 2.58 -3.09 8.36
C THR A 131 3.13 -3.90 9.54
N ALA A 132 4.32 -4.50 9.40
CA ALA A 132 4.99 -5.22 10.46
C ALA A 132 5.26 -4.33 11.70
N VAL A 133 5.77 -3.11 11.50
CA VAL A 133 6.02 -2.15 12.60
C VAL A 133 4.73 -1.77 13.33
N THR A 134 3.63 -1.53 12.60
CA THR A 134 2.34 -1.19 13.24
C THR A 134 1.74 -2.35 14.04
N ALA A 135 2.01 -3.59 13.65
CA ALA A 135 1.52 -4.79 14.31
C ALA A 135 2.35 -5.22 15.55
N LEU A 136 3.52 -4.60 15.79
CA LEU A 136 4.30 -4.83 17.00
C LEU A 136 3.56 -4.33 18.26
N ASP A 137 3.90 -4.95 19.40
CA ASP A 137 3.50 -4.42 20.71
C ASP A 137 4.05 -3.01 20.94
N ASP A 138 3.33 -2.22 21.74
CA ASP A 138 3.61 -0.80 21.97
C ASP A 138 5.07 -0.52 22.38
N ARG A 139 5.65 -1.41 23.21
CA ARG A 139 7.02 -1.27 23.66
C ARG A 139 8.00 -1.45 22.51
N CYS A 140 7.85 -2.50 21.71
CA CYS A 140 8.71 -2.73 20.55
C CYS A 140 8.53 -1.67 19.48
N ARG A 141 7.29 -1.27 19.18
CA ARG A 141 6.99 -0.20 18.22
C ARG A 141 7.64 1.11 18.65
N LYS A 142 7.45 1.55 19.90
CA LYS A 142 8.04 2.79 20.43
C LYS A 142 9.58 2.76 20.38
N LEU A 143 10.20 1.65 20.77
CA LEU A 143 11.65 1.49 20.70
C LEU A 143 12.18 1.61 19.26
N LEU A 144 11.59 0.89 18.30
CA LEU A 144 12.05 0.93 16.90
C LEU A 144 11.78 2.30 16.25
N THR A 145 10.68 2.97 16.57
CA THR A 145 10.43 4.34 16.10
C THR A 145 11.51 5.30 16.59
N LEU A 146 11.83 5.30 17.89
CA LEU A 146 12.88 6.16 18.44
C LEU A 146 14.25 5.88 17.81
N LEU A 147 14.57 4.62 17.52
CA LEU A 147 15.87 4.24 16.96
C LEU A 147 16.03 4.56 15.47
N PHE A 148 14.95 4.47 14.68
CA PHE A 148 15.07 4.44 13.22
C PHE A 148 14.21 5.46 12.47
N TYR A 149 13.19 6.05 13.11
CA TYR A 149 12.26 6.99 12.47
C TYR A 149 12.49 8.45 12.88
N GLU A 150 13.22 8.70 13.96
CA GLU A 150 13.59 10.06 14.36
C GLU A 150 14.71 10.60 13.47
N ALA A 151 14.54 11.83 12.98
CA ALA A 151 15.56 12.50 12.16
C ALA A 151 16.89 12.68 12.92
N GLN A 152 16.80 12.83 14.24
CA GLN A 152 17.92 12.83 15.17
C GLN A 152 17.67 11.74 16.22
N PRO A 153 18.24 10.53 16.05
CA PRO A 153 18.01 9.44 16.97
C PRO A 153 18.52 9.80 18.38
N PRO A 154 17.68 9.72 19.42
CA PRO A 154 18.10 9.94 20.80
C PRO A 154 19.14 8.91 21.25
N SER A 155 19.95 9.29 22.23
CA SER A 155 20.91 8.40 22.88
C SER A 155 20.19 7.23 23.58
N TYR A 156 20.94 6.14 23.83
CA TYR A 156 20.37 4.99 24.55
C TYR A 156 19.88 5.37 25.96
N ALA A 157 20.54 6.30 26.64
CA ALA A 157 20.10 6.84 27.92
C ALA A 157 18.74 7.56 27.84
N GLU A 158 18.52 8.38 26.81
CA GLU A 158 17.25 9.07 26.58
C GLU A 158 16.13 8.10 26.20
N ILE A 159 16.43 7.12 25.36
CA ILE A 159 15.49 6.05 25.00
C ILE A 159 15.10 5.25 26.24
N ALA A 160 16.08 4.85 27.06
CA ALA A 160 15.85 4.10 28.28
C ALA A 160 14.95 4.85 29.25
N THR A 161 15.19 6.16 29.42
CA THR A 161 14.35 7.06 30.22
C THR A 161 12.93 7.14 29.66
N SER A 162 12.76 7.34 28.35
CA SER A 162 11.45 7.40 27.68
C SER A 162 10.65 6.07 27.76
N LEU A 163 11.36 4.95 27.87
CA LEU A 163 10.76 3.61 27.98
C LEU A 163 10.62 3.14 29.44
N GLY A 164 11.14 3.86 30.43
CA GLY A 164 11.13 3.43 31.83
C GLY A 164 11.97 2.17 32.08
N THR A 165 13.11 2.05 31.40
CA THR A 165 14.00 0.87 31.46
C THR A 165 15.45 1.28 31.72
N SER A 166 16.34 0.32 31.97
CA SER A 166 17.78 0.60 32.07
C SER A 166 18.43 0.70 30.69
N GLU A 167 19.45 1.56 30.55
CA GLU A 167 20.20 1.74 29.30
C GLU A 167 20.78 0.42 28.76
N GLY A 168 21.35 -0.41 29.64
CA GLY A 168 21.86 -1.73 29.26
C GLY A 168 20.81 -2.70 28.71
N SER A 169 19.52 -2.45 28.95
CA SER A 169 18.44 -3.29 28.42
C SER A 169 18.05 -2.97 26.97
N ILE A 170 18.50 -1.83 26.42
CA ILE A 170 18.11 -1.36 25.09
C ILE A 170 18.59 -2.31 23.99
N GLY A 171 19.86 -2.72 24.02
CA GLY A 171 20.43 -3.65 23.03
C GLY A 171 19.69 -4.99 22.95
N PRO A 172 19.54 -5.73 24.06
CA PRO A 172 18.78 -6.98 24.09
C PRO A 172 17.30 -6.81 23.70
N THR A 173 16.68 -5.69 24.09
CA THR A 173 15.28 -5.42 23.73
C THR A 173 15.15 -5.14 22.23
N ARG A 174 16.05 -4.35 21.65
CA ARG A 174 16.11 -4.10 20.20
C ARG A 174 16.22 -5.41 19.42
N ALA A 175 17.12 -6.31 19.81
CA ALA A 175 17.28 -7.61 19.15
C ALA A 175 15.98 -8.42 19.14
N ARG A 176 15.32 -8.55 20.30
CA ARG A 176 14.01 -9.23 20.42
C ARG A 176 12.92 -8.56 19.59
N CYS A 177 12.89 -7.23 19.53
CA CYS A 177 11.89 -6.50 18.75
C CYS A 177 12.10 -6.65 17.24
N LEU A 178 13.36 -6.65 16.77
CA LEU A 178 13.68 -6.94 15.37
C LEU A 178 13.33 -8.39 15.00
N GLU A 179 13.60 -9.35 15.89
CA GLU A 179 13.20 -10.75 15.67
C GLU A 179 11.67 -10.90 15.57
N LYS A 180 10.91 -10.22 16.44
CA LYS A 180 9.44 -10.16 16.32
C LYS A 180 9.00 -9.56 14.99
N MET A 181 9.65 -8.49 14.53
CA MET A 181 9.34 -7.83 13.26
C MET A 181 9.62 -8.75 12.07
N LEU A 182 10.75 -9.46 12.07
CA LEU A 182 11.08 -10.45 11.03
C LEU A 182 10.00 -11.54 10.91
N ARG A 183 9.55 -12.09 12.04
CA ARG A 183 8.44 -13.08 12.05
C ARG A 183 7.12 -12.52 11.52
N LEU A 184 6.91 -11.22 11.54
CA LEU A 184 5.74 -10.56 10.95
C LEU A 184 5.91 -10.30 9.45
N LEU A 185 7.15 -10.15 8.97
CA LEU A 185 7.47 -9.97 7.55
C LEU A 185 7.40 -11.28 6.76
N ASP A 186 7.67 -12.41 7.42
CA ASP A 186 7.66 -13.76 6.81
C ASP A 186 6.26 -14.39 6.71
N LYS A 187 5.22 -13.69 7.16
CA LYS A 187 3.81 -14.08 7.03
C LYS A 187 3.15 -13.42 5.82
#